data_AF-A0A829R2K4-F1
#
_entry.id   AF-A0A829R2K4-F1
#
_cell.length_a   1.000
_cell.length_b   1.000
_cell.length_c   1.000
_cell.angle_alpha   90.00
_cell.angle_beta   90.00
_cell.angle_gamma   90.00
#
_symmetry.space_group_name_H-M   'P 1'
#
loop_
_entity.id
_entity.type
_entity.pdbx_description
1 polymer ?
#
loop_
_entity_poly.entity_id
_entity_poly.type
_entity_poly.pdbx_seq_one_letter_code
_entity_poly.pdbx_strand_id
1 'polypeptide(L)'
;MNYFVELTNPIHGGEGWELGEVLWSPKENSWKIMNTPKPGDIIIHSVKEKENINHKFWGFSLVGETVRVVDIEPTIPGKWADHDFYYRITLTHYQELHTKPFVQEFLDSYEQQIKDNGPWHSFFNEKGVLKPAQKYLAALPEKLFNWIEQFLDLSIATAFAEYDNDGITTSRPGDTEMVVSSFEEETTRVTTTIERIIRNTRIIRTLKIQYDNKCQICGHKITLPRGATYSEGHHLRKLGGAHQGPDVKENIILVCPNHHVEFDFGAISIDPKTKLIKHIDEENFFHNKKLAYDREDLEEEFLSYHHRYLFAK
;
A
#
# COMPACT_ATOMS: atom_id res chain seq x y z
N MET A 1 -20.94 -11.13 -4.19
CA MET A 1 -19.88 -10.60 -3.33
C MET A 1 -19.52 -11.70 -2.34
N ASN A 2 -18.26 -12.08 -2.29
CA ASN A 2 -17.72 -13.03 -1.33
C ASN A 2 -16.80 -12.30 -0.36
N TYR A 3 -16.49 -12.97 0.75
CA TYR A 3 -15.68 -12.42 1.83
C TYR A 3 -14.49 -13.32 2.07
N PHE A 4 -13.33 -12.73 2.33
CA PHE A 4 -12.11 -13.45 2.66
C PHE A 4 -11.41 -12.77 3.82
N VAL A 5 -10.52 -13.51 4.44
CA VAL A 5 -9.61 -12.98 5.46
C VAL A 5 -8.18 -13.36 5.12
N GLU A 6 -7.33 -12.35 5.10
CA GLU A 6 -5.89 -12.49 5.05
C GLU A 6 -5.33 -12.58 6.47
N LEU A 7 -4.49 -13.58 6.69
CA LEU A 7 -3.81 -13.88 7.94
C LEU A 7 -2.30 -13.80 7.66
N THR A 8 -1.75 -12.59 7.77
CA THR A 8 -0.39 -12.29 7.32
C THR A 8 0.55 -11.93 8.47
N ASN A 9 1.85 -11.90 8.19
CA ASN A 9 2.89 -11.48 9.13
C ASN A 9 3.03 -9.94 9.16
N PRO A 10 3.70 -9.36 10.17
CA PRO A 10 3.95 -7.90 10.22
C PRO A 10 4.63 -7.32 8.99
N ILE A 11 5.50 -8.13 8.39
CA ILE A 11 6.21 -7.80 7.15
C ILE A 11 5.48 -8.55 6.05
N HIS A 12 4.91 -7.79 5.11
CA HIS A 12 4.14 -8.32 3.99
C HIS A 12 5.06 -8.76 2.84
N GLY A 13 5.04 -8.08 1.68
CA GLY A 13 5.96 -8.33 0.58
C GLY A 13 6.96 -7.19 0.29
N GLY A 14 6.91 -6.10 1.06
CA GLY A 14 7.72 -4.89 0.83
C GLY A 14 7.11 -3.93 -0.20
N GLU A 15 7.93 -3.06 -0.77
CA GLU A 15 7.52 -2.06 -1.77
C GLU A 15 6.91 -2.71 -3.01
N GLY A 16 5.73 -2.24 -3.44
CA GLY A 16 4.92 -2.79 -4.54
C GLY A 16 4.08 -4.03 -4.19
N TRP A 17 4.19 -4.49 -2.94
CA TRP A 17 3.57 -5.68 -2.38
C TRP A 17 3.07 -5.42 -0.95
N GLU A 18 2.55 -4.23 -0.70
CA GLU A 18 2.12 -3.74 0.60
C GLU A 18 0.81 -4.40 1.07
N LEU A 19 0.62 -4.42 2.39
CA LEU A 19 -0.65 -4.80 3.00
C LEU A 19 -1.76 -3.86 2.50
N GLY A 20 -2.88 -4.43 2.05
CA GLY A 20 -4.02 -3.66 1.56
C GLY A 20 -3.95 -3.27 0.09
N GLU A 21 -2.80 -3.43 -0.56
CA GLU A 21 -2.62 -3.15 -1.99
C GLU A 21 -2.56 -4.42 -2.83
N VAL A 22 -2.04 -5.51 -2.26
CA VAL A 22 -1.84 -6.78 -2.97
C VAL A 22 -2.05 -7.97 -2.05
N LEU A 23 -2.72 -9.03 -2.52
CA LEU A 23 -2.51 -10.38 -2.00
C LEU A 23 -1.47 -11.10 -2.86
N TRP A 24 -0.53 -11.81 -2.24
CA TRP A 24 0.47 -12.55 -2.99
C TRP A 24 0.88 -13.87 -2.35
N SER A 25 1.37 -14.79 -3.18
CA SER A 25 1.96 -16.05 -2.75
C SER A 25 2.80 -16.66 -3.86
N PRO A 26 3.75 -17.56 -3.58
CA PRO A 26 4.33 -18.42 -4.60
C PRO A 26 3.26 -19.15 -5.41
N LYS A 27 3.48 -19.35 -6.71
CA LYS A 27 2.56 -20.09 -7.57
C LYS A 27 2.72 -21.60 -7.35
N GLU A 28 2.04 -22.12 -6.33
CA GLU A 28 2.04 -23.55 -6.01
C GLU A 28 0.64 -24.11 -5.76
N ASN A 29 0.53 -25.44 -5.73
CA ASN A 29 -0.74 -26.14 -5.51
C ASN A 29 -1.40 -25.83 -4.14
N SER A 30 -0.59 -25.51 -3.12
CA SER A 30 -1.04 -25.13 -1.78
C SER A 30 -1.78 -23.78 -1.76
N TRP A 31 -1.54 -22.93 -2.76
CA TRP A 31 -2.06 -21.55 -2.84
C TRP A 31 -3.19 -21.37 -3.86
N LYS A 32 -3.82 -22.47 -4.31
CA LYS A 32 -4.92 -22.41 -5.29
C LYS A 32 -6.08 -21.49 -4.89
N ILE A 33 -6.28 -21.26 -3.59
CA ILE A 33 -7.30 -20.32 -3.09
C ILE A 33 -7.14 -18.92 -3.68
N MET A 34 -5.92 -18.50 -4.06
CA MET A 34 -5.65 -17.23 -4.74
C MET A 34 -6.41 -17.07 -6.07
N ASN A 35 -6.89 -18.15 -6.69
CA ASN A 35 -7.70 -18.08 -7.90
C ASN A 35 -9.19 -17.83 -7.62
N THR A 36 -9.59 -17.71 -6.35
CA THR A 36 -11.00 -17.63 -5.94
C THR A 36 -11.50 -16.19 -5.79
N PRO A 37 -10.75 -15.24 -5.19
CA PRO A 37 -11.19 -13.84 -5.08
C PRO A 37 -11.47 -13.21 -6.45
N LYS A 38 -12.58 -12.50 -6.55
CA LYS A 38 -13.02 -11.80 -7.77
C LYS A 38 -13.21 -10.30 -7.50
N PRO A 39 -13.13 -9.44 -8.52
CA PRO A 39 -13.40 -8.02 -8.38
C PRO A 39 -14.69 -7.74 -7.61
N GLY A 40 -14.60 -6.87 -6.61
CA GLY A 40 -15.71 -6.53 -5.70
C GLY A 40 -15.87 -7.46 -4.50
N ASP A 41 -15.11 -8.55 -4.38
CA ASP A 41 -15.06 -9.33 -3.13
C ASP A 41 -14.29 -8.55 -2.04
N ILE A 42 -14.65 -8.77 -0.77
CA ILE A 42 -14.06 -8.06 0.37
C ILE A 42 -12.96 -8.92 1.00
N ILE A 43 -11.83 -8.29 1.31
CA ILE A 43 -10.74 -8.87 2.09
C ILE A 43 -10.69 -8.19 3.46
N ILE A 44 -10.78 -8.97 4.54
CA ILE A 44 -10.41 -8.51 5.87
C ILE A 44 -8.93 -8.81 6.09
N HIS A 45 -8.14 -7.81 6.44
CA HIS A 45 -6.73 -7.94 6.75
C HIS A 45 -6.52 -8.19 8.23
N SER A 46 -5.75 -9.23 8.57
CA SER A 46 -5.31 -9.49 9.93
C SER A 46 -3.80 -9.73 9.98
N VAL A 47 -3.13 -9.07 10.93
CA VAL A 47 -1.68 -9.08 11.04
C VAL A 47 -1.26 -9.75 12.33
N LYS A 48 -0.33 -10.70 12.22
CA LYS A 48 0.24 -11.44 13.35
C LYS A 48 1.08 -10.54 14.24
N GLU A 49 0.94 -10.63 15.55
CA GLU A 49 1.82 -9.94 16.49
C GLU A 49 3.08 -10.79 16.75
N LYS A 50 4.25 -10.13 16.77
CA LYS A 50 5.57 -10.80 16.79
C LYS A 50 5.77 -11.78 17.96
N GLU A 51 5.11 -11.55 19.10
CA GLU A 51 5.41 -12.28 20.34
C GLU A 51 4.46 -13.43 20.66
N ASN A 52 3.22 -13.44 20.15
CA ASN A 52 2.17 -14.27 20.75
C ASN A 52 1.32 -15.09 19.77
N ILE A 53 1.80 -15.28 18.53
CA ILE A 53 1.12 -15.97 17.41
C ILE A 53 -0.31 -15.50 17.04
N ASN A 54 -0.86 -14.56 17.80
CA ASN A 54 -2.20 -14.02 17.63
C ASN A 54 -2.23 -12.95 16.54
N HIS A 55 -3.34 -12.88 15.82
CA HIS A 55 -3.59 -11.87 14.82
C HIS A 55 -4.43 -10.75 15.40
N LYS A 56 -4.18 -9.52 14.96
CA LYS A 56 -5.08 -8.38 15.15
C LYS A 56 -5.83 -8.11 13.85
N PHE A 57 -7.12 -7.81 13.95
CA PHE A 57 -7.83 -7.20 12.82
C PHE A 57 -7.17 -5.87 12.52
N TRP A 58 -6.86 -5.63 11.25
CA TRP A 58 -6.00 -4.51 10.84
C TRP A 58 -6.70 -3.55 9.91
N GLY A 59 -7.44 -4.06 8.94
CA GLY A 59 -8.11 -3.25 7.93
C GLY A 59 -8.96 -4.12 7.02
N PHE A 60 -9.53 -3.51 5.99
CA PHE A 60 -10.28 -4.21 4.96
C PHE A 60 -10.05 -3.55 3.61
N SER A 61 -10.23 -4.31 2.53
CA SER A 61 -10.08 -3.85 1.16
C SER A 61 -11.09 -4.55 0.25
N LEU A 62 -11.20 -4.07 -0.98
CA LEU A 62 -11.84 -4.76 -2.09
C LEU A 62 -10.80 -5.43 -2.97
N VAL A 63 -11.20 -6.53 -3.59
CA VAL A 63 -10.47 -7.09 -4.73
C VAL A 63 -10.71 -6.16 -5.92
N GLY A 64 -9.65 -5.58 -6.46
CA GLY A 64 -9.73 -4.74 -7.66
C GLY A 64 -9.70 -5.56 -8.95
N GLU A 65 -8.88 -6.60 -8.98
CA GLU A 65 -8.67 -7.44 -10.16
C GLU A 65 -8.60 -8.93 -9.80
N THR A 66 -8.90 -9.81 -10.76
CA THR A 66 -8.62 -11.24 -10.60
C THR A 66 -7.11 -11.50 -10.53
N VAL A 67 -6.73 -12.64 -9.95
CA VAL A 67 -5.34 -13.05 -9.84
C VAL A 67 -4.58 -13.00 -11.17
N ARG A 68 -3.36 -12.49 -11.11
CA ARG A 68 -2.36 -12.55 -12.17
C ARG A 68 -1.20 -13.43 -11.71
N VAL A 69 -0.51 -14.03 -12.68
CA VAL A 69 0.76 -14.70 -12.44
C VAL A 69 1.85 -13.76 -12.92
N VAL A 70 2.81 -13.45 -12.05
CA VAL A 70 3.97 -12.60 -12.37
C VAL A 70 5.26 -13.36 -12.07
N ASP A 71 6.33 -12.99 -12.76
CA ASP A 71 7.71 -13.47 -12.56
C ASP A 71 8.54 -12.50 -11.72
N ILE A 72 7.91 -11.47 -11.17
CA ILE A 72 8.53 -10.48 -10.29
C ILE A 72 8.37 -10.96 -8.85
N GLU A 73 9.50 -11.07 -8.15
CA GLU A 73 9.55 -11.45 -6.73
C GLU A 73 9.18 -10.25 -5.83
N PRO A 74 8.50 -10.48 -4.69
CA PRO A 74 8.32 -9.46 -3.67
C PRO A 74 9.66 -8.92 -3.18
N THR A 75 9.75 -7.62 -2.88
CA THR A 75 11.00 -7.00 -2.42
C THR A 75 11.44 -7.51 -1.04
N ILE A 76 10.49 -7.98 -0.22
CA ILE A 76 10.76 -8.65 1.06
C ILE A 76 9.97 -9.97 1.11
N PRO A 77 10.43 -11.02 0.41
CA PRO A 77 9.72 -12.29 0.24
C PRO A 77 9.85 -13.22 1.46
N GLY A 78 10.81 -12.93 2.35
CA GLY A 78 11.07 -13.71 3.55
C GLY A 78 11.45 -15.16 3.22
N LYS A 79 10.74 -16.13 3.80
CA LYS A 79 10.96 -17.57 3.53
C LYS A 79 10.32 -18.07 2.24
N TRP A 80 9.63 -17.20 1.51
CA TRP A 80 8.90 -17.50 0.27
C TRP A 80 9.64 -16.92 -0.96
N ALA A 81 10.96 -16.75 -0.82
CA ALA A 81 11.85 -16.31 -1.87
C ALA A 81 12.13 -17.42 -2.90
N ASP A 82 12.79 -17.07 -4.00
CA ASP A 82 13.36 -18.02 -4.97
C ASP A 82 12.33 -18.91 -5.70
N HIS A 83 11.15 -18.38 -6.03
CA HIS A 83 10.17 -19.07 -6.88
C HIS A 83 10.10 -18.44 -8.27
N ASP A 84 9.94 -19.28 -9.30
CA ASP A 84 9.85 -18.82 -10.71
C ASP A 84 8.65 -17.88 -10.94
N PHE A 85 7.55 -18.06 -10.19
CA PHE A 85 6.32 -17.31 -10.39
C PHE A 85 5.56 -17.08 -9.08
N TYR A 86 4.84 -15.96 -9.03
CA TYR A 86 4.00 -15.55 -7.92
C TYR A 86 2.57 -15.27 -8.38
N TYR A 87 1.59 -15.69 -7.57
CA TYR A 87 0.24 -15.18 -7.66
C TYR A 87 0.20 -13.76 -7.10
N ARG A 88 -0.46 -12.84 -7.80
CA ARG A 88 -0.65 -11.44 -7.40
C ARG A 88 -2.10 -11.04 -7.64
N ILE A 89 -2.79 -10.56 -6.61
CA ILE A 89 -4.15 -10.02 -6.70
C ILE A 89 -4.08 -8.56 -6.29
N THR A 90 -4.46 -7.65 -7.19
CA THR A 90 -4.54 -6.22 -6.88
C THR A 90 -5.75 -5.95 -6.00
N LEU A 91 -5.51 -5.28 -4.88
CA LEU A 91 -6.53 -4.81 -3.95
C LEU A 91 -6.72 -3.31 -4.08
N THR A 92 -7.90 -2.85 -3.70
CA THR A 92 -8.31 -1.44 -3.70
C THR A 92 -9.12 -1.15 -2.44
N HIS A 93 -9.41 0.12 -2.17
CA HIS A 93 -10.26 0.60 -1.07
C HIS A 93 -9.77 0.14 0.29
N TYR A 94 -8.45 0.12 0.48
CA TYR A 94 -7.86 -0.24 1.76
C TYR A 94 -8.22 0.79 2.82
N GLN A 95 -8.90 0.32 3.87
CA GLN A 95 -9.23 1.09 5.05
C GLN A 95 -8.65 0.41 6.27
N GLU A 96 -7.81 1.14 6.99
CA GLU A 96 -7.21 0.67 8.23
C GLU A 96 -8.16 0.90 9.41
N LEU A 97 -8.26 -0.08 10.30
CA LEU A 97 -9.06 0.04 11.51
C LEU A 97 -8.40 0.99 12.52
N HIS A 98 -9.20 1.91 13.06
CA HIS A 98 -8.79 2.79 14.15
C HIS A 98 -8.37 1.99 15.38
N THR A 99 -9.18 1.02 15.78
CA THR A 99 -8.87 0.06 16.85
C THR A 99 -8.57 -1.31 16.24
N LYS A 100 -7.53 -1.97 16.73
CA LYS A 100 -7.05 -3.26 16.19
C LYS A 100 -7.20 -4.38 17.21
N PRO A 101 -8.44 -4.82 17.52
CA PRO A 101 -8.68 -5.88 18.49
C PRO A 101 -8.08 -7.19 18.01
N PHE A 102 -7.75 -8.08 18.94
CA PHE A 102 -7.27 -9.40 18.56
C PHE A 102 -8.38 -10.22 17.92
N VAL A 103 -8.03 -10.98 16.88
CA VAL A 103 -8.93 -12.00 16.30
C VAL A 103 -9.34 -13.01 17.38
N GLN A 104 -8.47 -13.29 18.34
CA GLN A 104 -8.79 -14.17 19.46
C GLN A 104 -9.94 -13.63 20.33
N GLU A 105 -10.01 -12.31 20.56
CA GLU A 105 -11.11 -11.71 21.33
C GLU A 105 -12.47 -11.94 20.65
N PHE A 106 -12.51 -11.86 19.32
CA PHE A 106 -13.69 -12.23 18.53
C PHE A 106 -14.04 -13.71 18.69
N LEU A 107 -13.06 -14.60 18.53
CA LEU A 107 -13.28 -16.05 18.64
C LEU A 107 -13.79 -16.44 20.03
N ASP A 108 -13.26 -15.81 21.08
CA ASP A 108 -13.69 -16.05 22.46
C ASP A 108 -15.10 -15.50 22.71
N SER A 109 -15.42 -14.31 22.19
CA SER A 109 -16.72 -13.65 22.37
C SER A 109 -17.86 -14.34 21.62
N TYR A 110 -17.54 -15.01 20.50
CA TYR A 110 -18.51 -15.69 19.64
C TYR A 110 -18.38 -17.22 19.69
N GLU A 111 -17.63 -17.78 20.66
CA GLU A 111 -17.27 -19.19 20.69
C GLU A 111 -18.49 -20.12 20.58
N GLN A 112 -19.54 -19.85 21.37
CA GLN A 112 -20.73 -20.68 21.40
C GLN A 112 -21.51 -20.59 20.08
N GLN A 113 -21.72 -19.37 19.56
CA GLN A 113 -22.38 -19.14 18.27
C GLN A 113 -21.64 -19.84 17.13
N ILE A 114 -20.31 -19.77 17.15
CA ILE A 114 -19.46 -20.42 16.17
C ILE A 114 -19.65 -21.95 16.21
N LYS A 115 -19.54 -22.56 17.40
CA LYS A 115 -19.71 -24.01 17.61
C LYS A 115 -21.10 -24.51 17.19
N ASP A 116 -22.13 -23.72 17.45
CA ASP A 116 -23.52 -24.10 17.16
C ASP A 116 -23.91 -23.99 15.69
N ASN A 117 -23.16 -23.22 14.88
CA ASN A 117 -23.57 -22.88 13.52
C ASN A 117 -22.70 -23.49 12.42
N GLY A 118 -21.63 -24.20 12.76
CA GLY A 118 -21.01 -25.12 11.82
C GLY A 118 -19.55 -25.44 12.12
N PRO A 119 -18.98 -26.37 11.33
CA PRO A 119 -17.55 -26.40 11.13
C PRO A 119 -17.13 -25.24 10.23
N TRP A 120 -16.29 -24.32 10.73
CA TRP A 120 -15.75 -23.19 9.95
C TRP A 120 -14.23 -23.25 9.81
N HIS A 121 -13.72 -24.46 9.59
CA HIS A 121 -12.31 -24.85 9.68
C HIS A 121 -11.34 -24.13 8.72
N SER A 122 -11.82 -23.21 7.89
CA SER A 122 -10.99 -22.40 7.00
C SER A 122 -10.39 -21.18 7.72
N PHE A 123 -11.12 -20.56 8.65
CA PHE A 123 -10.70 -19.35 9.36
C PHE A 123 -10.00 -19.63 10.70
N PHE A 124 -10.40 -20.69 11.41
CA PHE A 124 -9.83 -21.08 12.69
C PHE A 124 -9.70 -22.59 12.85
N ASN A 125 -8.87 -22.99 13.81
CA ASN A 125 -8.64 -24.37 14.23
C ASN A 125 -9.42 -24.66 15.53
N GLU A 126 -9.99 -25.86 15.64
CA GLU A 126 -10.87 -26.27 16.75
C GLU A 126 -10.22 -27.23 17.76
N LYS A 127 -8.88 -27.25 17.86
CA LYS A 127 -8.18 -28.13 18.82
C LYS A 127 -8.28 -27.59 20.24
N GLY A 128 -9.40 -27.88 20.90
CA GLY A 128 -9.70 -27.50 22.28
C GLY A 128 -10.29 -26.09 22.38
N VAL A 129 -9.48 -25.08 22.08
CA VAL A 129 -9.89 -23.66 22.05
C VAL A 129 -9.81 -23.17 20.60
N LEU A 130 -10.78 -22.36 20.17
CA LEU A 130 -10.76 -21.75 18.84
C LEU A 130 -9.52 -20.87 18.68
N LYS A 131 -8.73 -21.09 17.64
CA LYS A 131 -7.55 -20.26 17.34
C LYS A 131 -7.47 -19.89 15.88
N PRO A 132 -6.96 -18.71 15.49
CA PRO A 132 -6.77 -18.35 14.10
C PRO A 132 -6.04 -19.44 13.31
N ALA A 133 -6.52 -19.74 12.10
CA ALA A 133 -5.92 -20.72 11.23
C ALA A 133 -4.50 -20.28 10.82
N GLN A 134 -3.61 -21.23 10.59
CA GLN A 134 -2.25 -20.96 10.08
C GLN A 134 -2.24 -21.09 8.55
N LYS A 135 -3.09 -20.29 7.89
CA LYS A 135 -3.20 -20.17 6.43
C LYS A 135 -2.98 -18.71 6.05
N TYR A 136 -2.58 -18.42 4.82
CA TYR A 136 -2.43 -17.02 4.36
C TYR A 136 -3.78 -16.37 4.04
N LEU A 137 -4.64 -17.08 3.31
CA LEU A 137 -5.95 -16.61 2.89
C LEU A 137 -7.00 -17.66 3.21
N ALA A 138 -8.18 -17.23 3.66
CA ALA A 138 -9.32 -18.09 3.90
C ALA A 138 -10.62 -17.44 3.43
N ALA A 139 -11.52 -18.23 2.83
CA ALA A 139 -12.86 -17.78 2.53
C ALA A 139 -13.69 -17.69 3.83
N LEU A 140 -14.45 -16.60 3.95
CA LEU A 140 -15.36 -16.33 5.06
C LEU A 140 -16.80 -16.50 4.59
N PRO A 141 -17.58 -17.38 5.23
CA PRO A 141 -19.02 -17.42 5.03
C PRO A 141 -19.66 -16.11 5.49
N GLU A 142 -20.66 -15.64 4.76
CA GLU A 142 -21.35 -14.36 5.00
C GLU A 142 -21.81 -14.20 6.46
N LYS A 143 -22.37 -15.26 7.06
CA LYS A 143 -22.81 -15.24 8.45
C LYS A 143 -21.66 -14.91 9.43
N LEU A 144 -20.47 -15.45 9.17
CA LEU A 144 -19.28 -15.21 9.98
C LEU A 144 -18.72 -13.81 9.73
N PHE A 145 -18.73 -13.34 8.48
CA PHE A 145 -18.38 -11.97 8.13
C PHE A 145 -19.27 -10.95 8.87
N ASN A 146 -20.59 -11.15 8.87
CA ASN A 146 -21.52 -10.27 9.56
C ASN A 146 -21.28 -10.20 11.08
N TRP A 147 -20.85 -11.32 11.70
CA TRP A 147 -20.47 -11.32 13.11
C TRP A 147 -19.16 -10.57 13.36
N ILE A 148 -18.21 -10.62 12.43
CA ILE A 148 -16.99 -9.82 12.51
C ILE A 148 -17.32 -8.33 12.37
N GLU A 149 -18.18 -7.94 11.43
CA GLU A 149 -18.67 -6.55 11.31
C GLU A 149 -19.32 -6.07 12.60
N GLN A 150 -20.19 -6.89 13.19
CA GLN A 150 -20.84 -6.59 14.46
C GLN A 150 -19.83 -6.44 15.61
N PHE A 151 -18.83 -7.32 15.67
CA PHE A 151 -17.78 -7.27 16.69
C PHE A 151 -16.90 -6.03 16.56
N LEU A 152 -16.62 -5.62 15.33
CA LEU A 152 -15.80 -4.44 15.04
C LEU A 152 -16.59 -3.13 15.14
N ASP A 153 -17.92 -3.19 15.29
CA ASP A 153 -18.84 -2.05 15.23
C ASP A 153 -18.69 -1.25 13.91
N LEU A 154 -18.66 -1.98 12.80
CA LEU A 154 -18.48 -1.42 11.45
C LEU A 154 -19.58 -1.88 10.50
N SER A 155 -19.82 -1.06 9.48
CA SER A 155 -20.56 -1.46 8.29
C SER A 155 -19.66 -1.33 7.07
N ILE A 156 -18.89 -2.38 6.80
CA ILE A 156 -17.88 -2.42 5.75
C ILE A 156 -18.55 -2.37 4.36
N ALA A 157 -19.66 -3.11 4.19
CA ALA A 157 -20.41 -3.09 2.94
C ALA A 157 -21.02 -1.70 2.63
N THR A 158 -21.53 -0.99 3.65
CA THR A 158 -22.04 0.37 3.48
C THR A 158 -20.90 1.36 3.24
N ALA A 159 -19.77 1.20 3.94
CA ALA A 159 -18.58 2.01 3.70
C ALA A 159 -18.16 1.97 2.23
N PHE A 160 -18.18 0.81 1.58
CA PHE A 160 -17.87 0.70 0.14
C PHE A 160 -18.97 1.22 -0.79
N ALA A 161 -20.24 1.08 -0.42
CA ALA A 161 -21.35 1.62 -1.22
C ALA A 161 -21.35 3.15 -1.31
N GLU A 162 -20.77 3.84 -0.33
CA GLU A 162 -20.62 5.30 -0.34
C GLU A 162 -19.50 5.78 -1.30
N TYR A 163 -18.50 4.94 -1.61
CA TYR A 163 -17.40 5.28 -2.54
C TYR A 163 -17.85 5.34 -4.01
N ASP A 164 -18.77 4.47 -4.44
CA ASP A 164 -19.27 4.44 -5.83
C ASP A 164 -19.98 5.74 -6.25
N ASN A 165 -20.37 6.60 -5.29
CA ASN A 165 -21.06 7.86 -5.56
C ASN A 165 -20.14 9.08 -5.78
N ASP A 166 -18.86 9.04 -5.42
CA ASP A 166 -18.03 10.26 -5.34
C ASP A 166 -17.03 10.43 -6.50
N GLY A 167 -17.51 10.21 -7.73
CA GLY A 167 -16.74 10.15 -8.98
C GLY A 167 -15.68 11.25 -9.19
N ILE A 168 -14.46 11.03 -8.69
CA ILE A 168 -13.34 11.96 -8.80
C ILE A 168 -12.15 11.26 -9.48
N THR A 169 -12.00 11.57 -10.77
CA THR A 169 -10.88 11.25 -11.64
C THR A 169 -9.71 12.20 -11.39
N THR A 170 -8.56 11.69 -10.94
CA THR A 170 -7.27 12.32 -11.24
C THR A 170 -6.19 11.25 -11.42
N SER A 171 -5.58 11.26 -12.60
CA SER A 171 -4.56 10.34 -13.12
C SER A 171 -3.19 10.49 -12.46
N ARG A 172 -2.53 9.34 -12.22
CA ARG A 172 -1.09 9.14 -12.41
C ARG A 172 -0.90 7.80 -13.13
N PRO A 173 -0.25 7.77 -14.31
CA PRO A 173 0.10 6.54 -14.99
C PRO A 173 1.47 6.05 -14.51
N GLY A 174 1.54 4.78 -14.11
CA GLY A 174 2.75 3.99 -14.24
C GLY A 174 2.48 3.01 -15.36
N ASP A 175 3.09 3.21 -16.53
CA ASP A 175 3.04 2.24 -17.61
C ASP A 175 3.73 0.98 -17.12
N THR A 176 2.96 -0.06 -16.78
CA THR A 176 3.51 -1.41 -16.71
C THR A 176 3.72 -1.84 -18.15
N GLU A 177 4.97 -1.86 -18.62
CA GLU A 177 5.28 -2.49 -19.90
C GLU A 177 4.94 -3.99 -19.78
N MET A 178 3.84 -4.39 -20.39
CA MET A 178 3.53 -5.80 -20.56
C MET A 178 4.39 -6.32 -21.71
N VAL A 179 5.20 -7.35 -21.45
CA VAL A 179 5.90 -8.08 -22.52
C VAL A 179 4.86 -8.81 -23.35
N VAL A 180 4.48 -8.24 -24.48
CA VAL A 180 3.59 -8.89 -25.46
C VAL A 180 4.44 -9.88 -26.25
N SER A 181 4.07 -11.16 -26.26
CA SER A 181 4.82 -12.22 -26.95
C SER A 181 4.67 -12.20 -28.48
N SER A 182 4.07 -11.17 -29.05
CA SER A 182 3.86 -11.03 -30.49
C SER A 182 3.98 -9.56 -30.90
N PHE A 183 4.73 -9.32 -31.98
CA PHE A 183 4.78 -8.05 -32.71
C PHE A 183 3.48 -7.86 -33.51
N GLU A 184 2.33 -7.76 -32.84
CA GLU A 184 1.09 -7.34 -33.50
C GLU A 184 0.87 -5.84 -33.24
N GLU A 185 0.65 -5.10 -34.32
CA GLU A 185 0.64 -3.62 -34.40
C GLU A 185 -0.59 -2.95 -33.76
N GLU A 186 -1.42 -3.67 -33.00
CA GLU A 186 -2.66 -3.12 -32.46
C GLU A 186 -2.54 -2.69 -30.98
N THR A 187 -2.58 -1.36 -30.77
CA THR A 187 -2.60 -0.75 -29.43
C THR A 187 -3.89 -1.14 -28.69
N THR A 188 -3.80 -2.01 -27.69
CA THR A 188 -4.93 -2.39 -26.85
C THR A 188 -5.08 -1.40 -25.68
N ARG A 189 -6.26 -0.80 -25.51
CA ARG A 189 -6.57 0.05 -24.36
C ARG A 189 -7.20 -0.78 -23.25
N VAL A 190 -6.64 -0.70 -22.04
CA VAL A 190 -7.19 -1.35 -20.84
C VAL A 190 -7.68 -0.28 -19.88
N THR A 191 -8.93 -0.38 -19.44
CA THR A 191 -9.49 0.48 -18.39
C THR A 191 -8.97 0.00 -17.04
N THR A 192 -8.28 0.86 -16.30
CA THR A 192 -7.73 0.56 -14.97
C THR A 192 -8.40 1.44 -13.92
N THR A 193 -8.90 0.84 -12.83
CA THR A 193 -9.39 1.56 -11.65
C THR A 193 -8.26 1.66 -10.64
N ILE A 194 -7.76 2.87 -10.41
CA ILE A 194 -6.68 3.14 -9.44
C ILE A 194 -7.24 3.86 -8.23
N GLU A 195 -6.81 3.42 -7.07
CA GLU A 195 -7.07 4.08 -5.81
C GLU A 195 -5.81 4.76 -5.27
N ARG A 196 -6.04 5.88 -4.59
CA ARG A 196 -4.97 6.76 -4.12
C ARG A 196 -5.27 7.19 -2.71
N ILE A 197 -4.21 7.38 -1.94
CA ILE A 197 -4.30 8.13 -0.69
C ILE A 197 -4.88 9.51 -1.02
N ILE A 198 -5.98 9.90 -0.37
CA ILE A 198 -6.59 11.23 -0.50
C ILE A 198 -5.64 12.22 0.17
N ARG A 199 -4.67 12.68 -0.59
CA ARG A 199 -3.77 13.76 -0.18
C ARG A 199 -4.58 15.04 -0.10
N ASN A 200 -4.38 15.81 0.96
CA ASN A 200 -4.93 17.14 1.09
C ASN A 200 -4.34 18.03 -0.02
N THR A 201 -5.02 18.07 -1.16
CA THR A 201 -4.56 18.78 -2.36
C THR A 201 -4.37 20.27 -2.10
N ARG A 202 -4.98 20.82 -1.03
CA ARG A 202 -4.77 22.20 -0.60
C ARG A 202 -3.35 22.44 -0.13
N ILE A 203 -2.74 21.50 0.60
CA ILE A 203 -1.35 21.62 1.08
C ILE A 203 -0.41 21.75 -0.12
N ILE A 204 -0.46 20.80 -1.05
CA ILE A 204 0.41 20.80 -2.24
C ILE A 204 0.15 22.04 -3.09
N ARG A 205 -1.10 22.47 -3.29
CA ARG A 205 -1.41 23.70 -4.03
C ARG A 205 -0.81 24.93 -3.36
N THR A 206 -0.93 25.05 -2.05
CA THR A 206 -0.32 26.16 -1.28
C THR A 206 1.20 26.15 -1.42
N LEU A 207 1.84 24.99 -1.28
CA LEU A 207 3.28 24.85 -1.47
C LEU A 207 3.70 25.26 -2.88
N LYS A 208 2.97 24.81 -3.91
CA LYS A 208 3.28 25.15 -5.31
C LYS A 208 3.19 26.64 -5.57
N ILE A 209 2.23 27.34 -4.95
CA ILE A 209 2.13 28.80 -5.04
C ILE A 209 3.30 29.47 -4.30
N GLN A 210 3.57 29.04 -3.08
CA GLN A 210 4.59 29.64 -2.21
C GLN A 210 6.01 29.51 -2.78
N TYR A 211 6.33 28.37 -3.38
CA TYR A 211 7.66 28.05 -3.89
C TYR A 211 7.77 28.11 -5.41
N ASP A 212 6.87 28.87 -6.03
CA ASP A 212 6.86 29.14 -7.46
C ASP A 212 6.88 27.86 -8.32
N ASN A 213 6.31 26.78 -7.80
CA ASN A 213 6.19 25.46 -8.43
C ASN A 213 7.55 24.91 -8.92
N LYS A 214 8.64 25.21 -8.21
CA LYS A 214 10.01 24.79 -8.53
C LYS A 214 10.39 23.52 -7.78
N CYS A 215 11.18 22.68 -8.45
CA CYS A 215 11.89 21.58 -7.80
C CYS A 215 12.87 22.11 -6.74
N GLN A 216 12.82 21.57 -5.52
CA GLN A 216 13.70 21.97 -4.43
C GLN A 216 15.12 21.41 -4.57
N ILE A 217 15.31 20.34 -5.35
CA ILE A 217 16.64 19.78 -5.66
C ILE A 217 17.35 20.63 -6.72
N CYS A 218 16.75 20.77 -7.90
CA CYS A 218 17.42 21.38 -9.05
C CYS A 218 16.96 22.80 -9.39
N GLY A 219 15.91 23.32 -8.74
CA GLY A 219 15.34 24.64 -9.02
C GLY A 219 14.54 24.74 -10.33
N HIS A 220 14.50 23.67 -11.12
CA HIS A 220 13.82 23.67 -12.40
C HIS A 220 12.30 23.85 -12.24
N LYS A 221 11.73 24.66 -13.13
CA LYS A 221 10.30 24.94 -13.23
C LYS A 221 9.82 24.46 -14.59
N ILE A 222 9.11 23.34 -14.62
CA ILE A 222 8.58 22.79 -15.86
C ILE A 222 7.47 23.72 -16.34
N THR A 223 7.60 24.23 -17.55
CA THR A 223 6.58 25.08 -18.19
C THR A 223 5.74 24.26 -19.14
N LEU A 224 4.43 24.37 -19.00
CA LEU A 224 3.41 23.69 -19.79
C LEU A 224 2.73 24.71 -20.74
N PRO A 225 1.95 24.24 -21.73
CA PRO A 225 1.16 25.11 -22.58
C PRO A 225 0.30 26.10 -21.77
N ARG A 226 0.08 27.29 -22.34
CA ARG A 226 -0.70 28.39 -21.72
C ARG A 226 -0.09 28.94 -20.42
N GLY A 227 1.22 28.79 -20.23
CA GLY A 227 1.95 29.37 -19.09
C GLY A 227 1.73 28.63 -17.76
N ALA A 228 1.04 27.48 -17.78
CA ALA A 228 0.94 26.61 -16.61
C ALA A 228 2.33 26.04 -16.26
N THR A 229 2.52 25.62 -15.02
CA THR A 229 3.79 25.03 -14.57
C THR A 229 3.55 23.72 -13.81
N TYR A 230 4.58 22.88 -13.73
CA TYR A 230 4.46 21.54 -13.14
C TYR A 230 5.58 21.22 -12.15
N SER A 231 5.18 20.65 -11.01
CA SER A 231 6.03 19.96 -10.04
C SER A 231 5.17 18.96 -9.28
N GLU A 232 5.80 18.14 -8.47
CA GLU A 232 5.20 17.04 -7.74
C GLU A 232 5.51 17.17 -6.25
N GLY A 233 4.54 16.83 -5.39
CA GLY A 233 4.76 16.74 -3.95
C GLY A 233 5.12 15.30 -3.60
N HIS A 234 6.31 15.10 -3.03
CA HIS A 234 6.79 13.81 -2.54
C HIS A 234 6.83 13.83 -1.01
N HIS A 235 6.33 12.77 -0.38
CA HIS A 235 6.35 12.62 1.08
C HIS A 235 7.67 11.99 1.54
N LEU A 236 8.48 12.75 2.28
CA LEU A 236 9.78 12.29 2.78
C LEU A 236 9.66 11.02 3.64
N ARG A 237 8.58 10.92 4.42
CA ARG A 237 8.08 9.68 5.02
C ARG A 237 6.80 9.29 4.29
N LYS A 238 6.85 8.21 3.52
CA LYS A 238 5.73 7.68 2.71
C LYS A 238 4.46 7.54 3.57
N LEU A 239 3.31 7.99 3.03
CA LEU A 239 2.03 8.00 3.75
C LEU A 239 1.49 6.60 4.08
N GLY A 240 1.62 5.66 3.12
CA GLY A 240 1.07 4.31 3.23
C GLY A 240 2.09 3.26 3.69
N GLY A 241 1.61 2.02 3.79
CA GLY A 241 2.43 0.84 4.10
C GLY A 241 3.06 0.87 5.49
N ALA A 242 4.27 0.29 5.61
CA ALA A 242 4.98 0.18 6.89
C ALA A 242 5.50 1.53 7.43
N HIS A 243 5.46 2.59 6.62
CA HIS A 243 6.06 3.88 7.00
C HIS A 243 5.08 4.80 7.71
N GLN A 244 3.79 4.78 7.36
CA GLN A 244 2.72 5.52 8.05
C GLN A 244 3.07 7.00 8.31
N GLY A 245 3.54 7.71 7.29
CA GLY A 245 3.85 9.13 7.36
C GLY A 245 2.59 10.02 7.42
N PRO A 246 2.63 11.18 8.08
CA PRO A 246 1.51 12.11 8.10
C PRO A 246 1.41 12.94 6.80
N ASP A 247 0.18 13.28 6.40
CA ASP A 247 -0.08 14.17 5.26
C ASP A 247 -0.05 15.65 5.68
N VAL A 248 1.16 16.12 6.00
CA VAL A 248 1.44 17.48 6.49
C VAL A 248 2.51 18.15 5.63
N LYS A 249 2.51 19.48 5.57
CA LYS A 249 3.41 20.24 4.67
C LYS A 249 4.89 20.05 5.03
N GLU A 250 5.15 19.75 6.29
CA GLU A 250 6.46 19.51 6.89
C GLU A 250 7.10 18.23 6.35
N ASN A 251 6.27 17.27 5.91
CA ASN A 251 6.67 15.99 5.34
C ASN A 251 6.72 16.03 3.81
N ILE A 252 6.41 17.16 3.15
CA ILE A 252 6.26 17.23 1.70
C ILE A 252 7.34 18.11 1.06
N ILE A 253 8.17 17.49 0.22
CA ILE A 253 9.11 18.18 -0.66
C ILE A 253 8.52 18.38 -2.06
N LEU A 254 8.75 19.54 -2.67
CA LEU A 254 8.36 19.79 -4.06
C LEU A 254 9.52 19.47 -5.01
N VAL A 255 9.26 18.62 -5.99
CA VAL A 255 10.28 18.08 -6.90
C VAL A 255 9.78 18.01 -8.34
N CYS A 256 10.70 17.91 -9.31
CA CYS A 256 10.34 17.54 -10.67
C CYS A 256 10.22 16.01 -10.79
N PRO A 257 9.62 15.47 -11.87
CA PRO A 257 9.43 14.02 -12.05
C PRO A 257 10.70 13.19 -11.85
N ASN A 258 11.85 13.66 -12.36
CA ASN A 258 13.11 12.93 -12.24
C ASN A 258 13.51 12.75 -10.76
N HIS A 259 13.55 13.85 -10.00
CA HIS A 259 13.91 13.79 -8.59
C HIS A 259 12.81 13.14 -7.73
N HIS A 260 11.55 13.19 -8.16
CA HIS A 260 10.48 12.44 -7.49
C HIS A 260 10.76 10.93 -7.55
N VAL A 261 11.11 10.43 -8.73
CA VAL A 261 11.50 9.01 -8.92
C VAL A 261 12.73 8.68 -8.09
N GLU A 262 13.76 9.54 -8.08
CA GLU A 262 14.95 9.32 -7.26
C GLU A 262 14.63 9.25 -5.75
N PHE A 263 13.65 10.02 -5.28
CA PHE A 263 13.18 9.94 -3.88
C PHE A 263 12.35 8.68 -3.63
N ASP A 264 11.45 8.31 -4.56
CA ASP A 264 10.61 7.10 -4.44
C ASP A 264 11.46 5.84 -4.22
N PHE A 265 12.55 5.71 -4.99
CA PHE A 265 13.48 4.58 -4.96
C PHE A 265 14.71 4.80 -4.06
N GLY A 266 14.75 5.87 -3.26
CA GLY A 266 15.84 6.10 -2.32
C GLY A 266 17.22 6.35 -2.95
N ALA A 267 17.27 6.74 -4.22
CA ALA A 267 18.50 7.14 -4.91
C ALA A 267 19.02 8.52 -4.46
N ILE A 268 18.11 9.38 -3.98
CA ILE A 268 18.42 10.70 -3.43
C ILE A 268 17.88 10.86 -2.00
N SER A 269 18.54 11.70 -1.22
CA SER A 269 18.13 12.10 0.12
C SER A 269 18.69 13.48 0.45
N ILE A 270 18.29 14.02 1.60
CA ILE A 270 18.81 15.27 2.14
C ILE A 270 19.39 14.93 3.51
N ASP A 271 20.68 15.22 3.69
CA ASP A 271 21.35 15.02 4.97
C ASP A 271 20.65 15.90 6.03
N PRO A 272 20.11 15.31 7.11
CA PRO A 272 19.29 16.06 8.06
C PRO A 272 20.08 17.13 8.81
N LYS A 273 21.40 16.96 8.96
CA LYS A 273 22.29 17.87 9.70
C LYS A 273 22.84 18.98 8.82
N THR A 274 23.36 18.62 7.64
CA THR A 274 24.02 19.58 6.74
C THR A 274 23.07 20.21 5.74
N LYS A 275 21.88 19.64 5.56
CA LYS A 275 20.89 19.97 4.51
C LYS A 275 21.45 19.88 3.09
N LEU A 276 22.58 19.18 2.92
CA LEU A 276 23.15 18.90 1.60
C LEU A 276 22.45 17.69 0.98
N ILE A 277 22.31 17.74 -0.33
CA ILE A 277 21.76 16.65 -1.12
C ILE A 277 22.76 15.48 -1.08
N LYS A 278 22.22 14.28 -0.86
CA LYS A 278 22.94 13.01 -0.93
C LYS A 278 22.35 12.19 -2.06
N HIS A 279 23.21 11.65 -2.90
CA HIS A 279 22.84 10.79 -4.00
C HIS A 279 23.68 9.51 -3.93
N ILE A 280 23.11 8.35 -4.29
CA ILE A 280 23.80 7.05 -4.24
C ILE A 280 25.02 6.99 -5.18
N ASP A 281 24.92 7.68 -6.32
CA ASP A 281 26.05 7.97 -7.20
C ASP A 281 26.74 9.24 -6.72
N GLU A 282 28.00 9.12 -6.28
CA GLU A 282 28.82 10.21 -5.77
C GLU A 282 29.24 11.21 -6.88
N GLU A 283 29.24 10.77 -8.14
CA GLU A 283 29.55 11.61 -9.30
C GLU A 283 28.31 12.38 -9.80
N ASN A 284 27.13 12.10 -9.25
CA ASN A 284 25.92 12.84 -9.58
C ASN A 284 26.11 14.33 -9.30
N PHE A 285 25.72 15.17 -10.26
CA PHE A 285 25.90 16.61 -10.22
C PHE A 285 25.36 17.28 -8.93
N PHE A 286 24.28 16.74 -8.37
CA PHE A 286 23.63 17.27 -7.17
C PHE A 286 24.23 16.72 -5.86
N HIS A 287 25.07 15.70 -5.90
CA HIS A 287 25.69 15.14 -4.70
C HIS A 287 26.50 16.22 -3.95
N ASN A 288 26.28 16.34 -2.64
CA ASN A 288 26.84 17.37 -1.75
C ASN A 288 26.55 18.83 -2.16
N LYS A 289 25.56 19.08 -3.03
CA LYS A 289 25.07 20.43 -3.33
C LYS A 289 24.00 20.87 -2.34
N LYS A 290 23.81 22.18 -2.25
CA LYS A 290 22.69 22.78 -1.52
C LYS A 290 21.39 22.63 -2.30
N LEU A 291 20.27 22.62 -1.58
CA LEU A 291 18.94 22.75 -2.16
C LEU A 291 18.83 24.05 -2.95
N ALA A 292 18.00 24.06 -3.98
CA ALA A 292 17.79 25.23 -4.82
C ALA A 292 17.12 26.39 -4.06
N TYR A 293 16.37 26.07 -3.01
CA TYR A 293 15.81 27.03 -2.07
C TYR A 293 15.57 26.34 -0.70
N ASP A 294 15.62 27.15 0.35
CA ASP A 294 15.43 26.68 1.72
C ASP A 294 13.95 26.60 2.10
N ARG A 295 13.64 25.63 2.95
CA ARG A 295 12.32 25.38 3.56
C ARG A 295 12.51 25.15 5.04
N GLU A 296 12.28 26.18 5.85
CA GLU A 296 12.41 26.07 7.32
C GLU A 296 11.30 25.22 7.93
N ASP A 297 10.17 25.08 7.24
CA ASP A 297 9.06 24.24 7.65
C ASP A 297 9.21 22.78 7.24
N LEU A 298 10.29 22.35 6.57
CA LEU A 298 10.58 20.93 6.42
C LEU A 298 11.14 20.38 7.73
N GLU A 299 10.40 19.46 8.34
CA GLU A 299 10.76 18.96 9.67
C GLU A 299 11.92 17.97 9.60
N GLU A 300 12.88 18.14 10.52
CA GLU A 300 14.10 17.34 10.55
C GLU A 300 13.80 15.86 10.78
N GLU A 301 12.70 15.52 11.44
CA GLU A 301 12.31 14.13 11.65
C GLU A 301 12.05 13.40 10.34
N PHE A 302 11.39 14.03 9.37
CA PHE A 302 11.08 13.39 8.09
C PHE A 302 12.31 13.28 7.20
N LEU A 303 13.18 14.28 7.20
CA LEU A 303 14.48 14.22 6.55
C LEU A 303 15.33 13.08 7.12
N SER A 304 15.39 12.99 8.45
CA SER A 304 16.12 11.95 9.17
C SER A 304 15.54 10.56 8.89
N TYR A 305 14.21 10.45 8.86
CA TYR A 305 13.52 9.21 8.56
C TYR A 305 13.85 8.73 7.15
N HIS A 306 13.67 9.60 6.14
CA HIS A 306 14.02 9.26 4.76
C HIS A 306 15.49 8.84 4.66
N HIS A 307 16.40 9.63 5.20
CA HIS A 307 17.83 9.40 5.11
C HIS A 307 18.25 8.07 5.74
N ARG A 308 17.54 7.63 6.79
CA ARG A 308 17.87 6.41 7.52
C ARG A 308 17.21 5.15 6.95
N TYR A 309 15.95 5.27 6.55
CA TYR A 309 15.09 4.12 6.28
C TYR A 309 14.72 3.93 4.81
N LEU A 310 14.94 4.93 3.96
CA LEU A 310 14.59 4.86 2.53
C LEU A 310 15.82 5.06 1.62
N PHE A 311 16.76 5.93 2.00
CA PHE A 311 17.95 6.19 1.20
C PHE A 311 18.90 4.98 1.15
N ALA A 312 19.29 4.56 -0.05
CA ALA A 312 20.17 3.42 -0.31
C ALA A 312 19.69 2.11 0.35
N LYS A 313 18.39 1.82 0.29
CA LYS A 313 17.76 0.62 0.86
C LYS A 313 17.26 -0.35 -0.19
#